data_AF-A0A977L9H3-F1
#
_entry.id   AF-A0A977L9H3-F1
#
_cell.length_a   1.000
_cell.length_b   1.000
_cell.length_c   1.000
_cell.angle_alpha   90.00
_cell.angle_beta   90.00
_cell.angle_gamma   90.00
#
_symmetry.space_group_name_H-M   'P 1'
#
loop_
_entity.id
_entity.type
_entity.pdbx_description
1 polymer ?
#
loop_
_entity_poly.entity_id
_entity_poly.type
_entity_poly.pdbx_seq_one_letter_code
_entity_poly.pdbx_strand_id
1 'polypeptide(L)'
;MKKYVLSLLVLAFIGLTSCNQKKEETTTEAAATESDEWKEMDSFHMIMAEAFHPYKDSSNLAPAKKLAEEMATEAEKWASASLPSKVNTDEVKQQLEKLKTDTRAFADQVNSGAADTEIGSALNTLHDSFHGIMEAWHGGGEKHEHEGAAEHKH
;
A
#
# COMPACT_ATOMS: atom_id res chain seq x y z
N MET A 1 -36.71 18.87 29.33
CA MET A 1 -37.83 18.41 30.18
C MET A 1 -39.02 18.03 29.31
N LYS A 2 -39.66 16.90 29.63
CA LYS A 2 -40.92 16.35 29.09
C LYS A 2 -40.87 15.71 27.70
N LYS A 3 -41.44 14.54 27.41
CA LYS A 3 -41.74 13.27 28.10
C LYS A 3 -42.72 12.54 27.15
N TYR A 4 -42.31 11.35 26.67
CA TYR A 4 -43.14 10.21 26.19
C TYR A 4 -44.05 10.50 24.95
N VAL A 5 -44.34 9.54 24.08
CA VAL A 5 -45.27 8.43 24.31
C VAL A 5 -44.98 7.28 23.34
N LEU A 6 -44.78 6.10 23.94
CA LEU A 6 -44.93 4.78 23.34
C LEU A 6 -46.42 4.54 23.03
N SER A 7 -46.77 4.14 21.82
CA SER A 7 -48.08 3.50 21.58
C SER A 7 -48.00 2.43 20.50
N LEU A 8 -48.37 1.23 20.91
CA LEU A 8 -48.52 0.01 20.13
C LEU A 8 -49.66 0.13 19.12
N LEU A 9 -49.49 -0.44 17.91
CA LEU A 9 -50.56 -1.23 17.31
C LEU A 9 -50.03 -2.24 16.27
N VAL A 10 -50.43 -3.48 16.49
CA VAL A 10 -50.15 -4.70 15.73
C VAL A 10 -50.96 -4.71 14.44
N LEU A 11 -50.35 -5.11 13.32
CA LEU A 11 -51.06 -5.76 12.21
C LEU A 11 -50.21 -6.93 11.69
N ALA A 12 -50.62 -8.13 12.08
CA ALA A 12 -50.21 -9.36 11.46
C ALA A 12 -50.90 -9.49 10.10
N PHE A 13 -50.14 -9.64 9.02
CA PHE A 13 -50.62 -10.20 7.75
C PHE A 13 -49.82 -11.46 7.46
N ILE A 14 -50.45 -12.61 7.72
CA ILE A 14 -50.01 -13.92 7.23
C ILE A 14 -50.65 -14.08 5.85
N GLY A 15 -49.84 -14.04 4.80
CA GLY A 15 -50.22 -14.41 3.44
C GLY A 15 -49.39 -15.61 2.99
N LEU A 16 -50.06 -16.75 2.83
CA LEU A 16 -49.48 -18.02 2.39
C LEU A 16 -49.52 -18.15 0.85
N THR A 17 -48.52 -18.86 0.32
CA THR A 17 -48.42 -19.48 -1.02
C THR A 17 -48.21 -18.49 -2.19
N SER A 18 -47.37 -18.71 -3.20
CA SER A 18 -46.92 -19.94 -3.87
C SER A 18 -45.58 -19.69 -4.58
N CYS A 19 -44.78 -20.74 -4.75
CA CYS A 19 -43.42 -20.73 -5.29
C CYS A 19 -43.32 -20.20 -6.73
N ASN A 20 -42.40 -19.26 -6.96
CA ASN A 20 -41.62 -19.19 -8.20
C ASN A 20 -40.23 -18.66 -7.86
N GLN A 21 -39.35 -19.56 -7.41
CA GLN A 21 -37.92 -19.27 -7.23
C GLN A 21 -37.32 -18.95 -8.60
N LYS A 22 -37.20 -17.66 -8.89
CA LYS A 22 -36.04 -17.18 -9.63
C LYS A 22 -35.24 -16.32 -8.66
N LYS A 23 -34.49 -17.02 -7.80
CA LYS A 23 -33.25 -16.51 -7.26
C LYS A 23 -32.42 -16.12 -8.48
N GLU A 24 -32.44 -14.87 -8.86
CA GLU A 24 -31.31 -14.31 -9.58
C GLU A 24 -30.22 -14.15 -8.53
N GLU A 25 -29.55 -15.27 -8.26
CA GLU A 25 -28.14 -15.22 -7.94
C GLU A 25 -27.48 -14.61 -9.17
N THR A 26 -27.39 -13.27 -9.16
CA THR A 26 -26.23 -12.61 -9.76
C THR A 26 -25.04 -13.02 -8.91
N THR A 27 -24.64 -14.28 -9.08
CA THR A 27 -23.25 -14.65 -9.11
C THR A 27 -22.70 -13.84 -10.28
N THR A 28 -22.32 -12.59 -10.01
CA THR A 28 -21.17 -12.01 -10.69
C THR A 28 -20.02 -12.90 -10.28
N GLU A 29 -19.90 -14.01 -11.01
CA GLU A 29 -18.62 -14.56 -11.37
C GLU A 29 -17.96 -13.41 -12.11
N ALA A 30 -17.31 -12.53 -11.34
CA ALA A 30 -16.21 -11.77 -11.86
C ALA A 30 -15.27 -12.86 -12.34
N ALA A 31 -15.36 -13.18 -13.63
CA ALA A 31 -14.18 -13.58 -14.36
C ALA A 31 -13.15 -12.53 -13.98
N ALA A 32 -12.27 -12.88 -13.04
CA ALA A 32 -11.12 -12.09 -12.71
C ALA A 32 -10.34 -12.04 -14.03
N THR A 33 -10.60 -11.00 -14.82
CA THR A 33 -9.53 -10.38 -15.56
C THR A 33 -8.49 -10.12 -14.49
N GLU A 34 -7.49 -11.00 -14.41
CA GLU A 34 -6.23 -10.75 -13.71
C GLU A 34 -5.80 -9.36 -14.17
N SER A 35 -6.16 -8.34 -13.40
CA SER A 35 -5.69 -7.00 -13.65
C SER A 35 -4.21 -7.05 -13.34
N ASP A 36 -3.36 -6.61 -14.25
CA ASP A 36 -1.94 -6.35 -14.00
C ASP A 36 -1.70 -5.21 -12.98
N GLU A 37 -2.69 -4.91 -12.16
CA GLU A 37 -2.69 -3.87 -11.14
C GLU A 37 -2.48 -4.47 -9.75
N TRP A 38 -1.57 -3.87 -9.00
CA TRP A 38 -1.39 -4.11 -7.57
C TRP A 38 -1.56 -2.79 -6.83
N LYS A 39 -2.81 -2.49 -6.44
CA LYS A 39 -3.23 -1.15 -5.99
C LYS A 39 -2.40 -0.61 -4.82
N GLU A 40 -2.03 -1.47 -3.88
CA GLU A 40 -1.20 -1.10 -2.74
C GLU A 40 0.24 -0.79 -3.16
N MET A 41 0.80 -1.50 -4.14
CA MET A 41 2.09 -1.17 -4.75
C MET A 41 2.04 0.22 -5.41
N ASP A 42 0.99 0.50 -6.19
CA ASP A 42 0.82 1.81 -6.84
C ASP A 42 0.66 2.95 -5.82
N SER A 43 -0.11 2.71 -4.75
CA SER A 43 -0.32 3.68 -3.67
C SER A 43 1.00 4.00 -2.96
N PHE A 44 1.78 2.97 -2.64
CA PHE A 44 3.10 3.15 -2.04
C PHE A 44 4.07 3.85 -3.01
N HIS A 45 4.06 3.47 -4.29
CA HIS A 45 4.89 4.07 -5.34
C HIS A 45 4.68 5.57 -5.43
N MET A 46 3.44 6.06 -5.40
CA MET A 46 3.16 7.49 -5.49
C MET A 46 3.86 8.28 -4.37
N ILE A 47 3.76 7.81 -3.12
CA ILE A 47 4.40 8.46 -1.97
C ILE A 47 5.93 8.36 -2.07
N MET A 48 6.44 7.18 -2.44
CA MET A 48 7.87 6.95 -2.61
C MET A 48 8.46 7.86 -3.69
N ALA A 49 7.80 8.01 -4.84
CA ALA A 49 8.24 8.87 -5.92
C ALA A 49 8.24 10.36 -5.51
N GLU A 50 7.19 10.82 -4.83
CA GLU A 50 7.11 12.21 -4.34
C GLU A 50 8.18 12.52 -3.28
N ALA A 51 8.54 11.55 -2.45
CA ALA A 51 9.62 11.67 -1.49
C ALA A 51 11.00 11.61 -2.14
N PHE A 52 11.22 10.65 -3.05
CA PHE A 52 12.53 10.28 -3.56
C PHE A 52 13.01 11.16 -4.71
N HIS A 53 12.18 11.47 -5.70
CA HIS A 53 12.64 12.22 -6.89
C HIS A 53 13.21 13.60 -6.56
N PRO A 54 12.59 14.42 -5.69
CA PRO A 54 13.19 15.70 -5.29
C PRO A 54 14.57 15.54 -4.61
N TYR A 55 14.75 14.47 -3.84
CA TYR A 55 16.04 14.11 -3.25
C TYR A 55 17.05 13.66 -4.32
N LYS A 56 16.66 12.76 -5.22
CA LYS A 56 17.49 12.27 -6.33
C LYS A 56 17.96 13.41 -7.24
N ASP A 57 17.08 14.35 -7.55
CA ASP A 57 17.32 15.39 -8.54
C ASP A 57 18.06 16.61 -7.97
N SER A 58 17.83 16.93 -6.69
CA SER A 58 18.29 18.20 -6.11
C SER A 58 18.73 18.11 -4.65
N SER A 59 18.86 16.90 -4.10
CA SER A 59 19.11 16.65 -2.67
C SER A 59 18.06 17.28 -1.73
N ASN A 60 16.88 17.61 -2.24
CA ASN A 60 15.81 18.21 -1.46
C ASN A 60 15.09 17.15 -0.61
N LEU A 61 15.43 17.07 0.68
CA LEU A 61 14.82 16.16 1.64
C LEU A 61 13.49 16.66 2.24
N ALA A 62 13.04 17.87 1.93
CA ALA A 62 11.83 18.43 2.54
C ALA A 62 10.57 17.57 2.27
N PRO A 63 10.33 17.07 1.03
CA PRO A 63 9.21 16.17 0.76
C PRO A 63 9.32 14.85 1.53
N ALA A 64 10.50 14.22 1.52
CA ALA A 64 10.74 12.96 2.22
C ALA A 64 10.47 13.07 3.73
N LYS A 65 10.94 14.14 4.37
CA LYS A 65 10.67 14.41 5.79
C LYS A 65 9.18 14.63 6.06
N LYS A 66 8.48 15.35 5.17
CA LYS A 66 7.04 15.62 5.30
C LYS A 66 6.19 14.36 5.16
N LEU A 67 6.58 13.45 4.27
CA LEU A 67 5.82 12.25 3.91
C LEU A 67 6.20 11.00 4.73
N ALA A 68 7.17 11.09 5.65
CA ALA A 68 7.73 9.92 6.33
C ALA A 68 6.69 9.08 7.09
N GLU A 69 5.79 9.73 7.83
CA GLU A 69 4.70 9.03 8.55
C GLU A 69 3.67 8.39 7.60
N GLU A 70 3.36 9.07 6.50
CA GLU A 70 2.42 8.56 5.50
C GLU A 70 3.02 7.34 4.77
N MET A 71 4.31 7.40 4.44
CA MET A 71 5.06 6.29 3.86
C MET A 71 5.07 5.05 4.77
N ALA A 72 5.29 5.24 6.08
CA ALA A 72 5.22 4.15 7.06
C ALA A 72 3.81 3.55 7.16
N THR A 73 2.79 4.40 7.13
CA THR A 73 1.38 3.97 7.19
C THR A 73 0.98 3.16 5.96
N GLU A 74 1.38 3.60 4.76
CA GLU A 74 1.06 2.89 3.52
C GLU A 74 1.84 1.57 3.41
N ALA A 75 3.09 1.50 3.87
CA ALA A 75 3.83 0.25 3.94
C ALA A 75 3.19 -0.77 4.90
N GLU A 76 2.71 -0.31 6.06
CA GLU A 76 1.99 -1.16 7.02
C GLU A 76 0.69 -1.71 6.42
N LYS A 77 -0.07 -0.85 5.73
CA LYS A 77 -1.28 -1.26 5.01
C LYS A 77 -0.96 -2.26 3.91
N TRP A 78 0.09 -2.02 3.13
CA TRP A 78 0.50 -2.92 2.05
C TRP A 78 0.94 -4.29 2.56
N ALA A 79 1.74 -4.34 3.63
CA ALA A 79 2.17 -5.59 4.26
C ALA A 79 1.00 -6.40 4.87
N SER A 80 -0.09 -5.72 5.23
CA SER A 80 -1.31 -6.35 5.80
C SER A 80 -2.33 -6.76 4.73
N ALA A 81 -2.13 -6.36 3.48
CA ALA A 81 -3.08 -6.61 2.40
C ALA A 81 -3.01 -8.05 1.87
N SER A 82 -4.08 -8.48 1.19
CA SER A 82 -4.04 -9.76 0.47
C SER A 82 -3.14 -9.64 -0.75
N LEU A 83 -2.16 -10.53 -0.88
CA LEU A 83 -1.24 -10.54 -2.01
C LEU A 83 -1.88 -11.18 -3.25
N PRO A 84 -1.65 -10.60 -4.45
CA PRO A 84 -1.96 -11.28 -5.69
C PRO A 84 -1.28 -12.65 -5.79
N SER A 85 -1.93 -13.62 -6.42
CA SER A 85 -1.47 -15.00 -6.52
C SER A 85 -0.02 -15.13 -7.02
N LYS A 86 0.35 -14.35 -8.04
CA LYS A 86 1.66 -14.39 -8.69
C LYS A 86 2.84 -13.93 -7.82
N VAL A 87 2.57 -13.17 -6.76
CA VAL A 87 3.57 -12.66 -5.80
C VAL A 87 3.28 -13.09 -4.36
N ASN A 88 2.33 -13.99 -4.13
CA ASN A 88 2.01 -14.51 -2.79
C ASN A 88 3.02 -15.59 -2.36
N THR A 89 4.29 -15.21 -2.28
CA THR A 89 5.40 -16.04 -1.85
C THR A 89 5.91 -15.59 -0.48
N ASP A 90 6.60 -16.47 0.23
CA ASP A 90 7.19 -16.11 1.53
C ASP A 90 8.29 -15.05 1.39
N GLU A 91 8.95 -14.98 0.24
CA GLU A 91 9.98 -13.97 -0.06
C GLU A 91 9.36 -12.57 -0.20
N VAL A 92 8.29 -12.41 -0.98
CA VAL A 92 7.61 -11.11 -1.12
C VAL A 92 7.01 -10.67 0.22
N LYS A 93 6.45 -11.60 1.00
CA LYS A 93 5.97 -11.29 2.37
C LYS A 93 7.09 -10.76 3.26
N GLN A 94 8.28 -11.38 3.21
CA GLN A 94 9.44 -10.92 3.98
C GLN A 94 9.92 -9.54 3.49
N GLN A 95 9.94 -9.30 2.18
CA GLN A 95 10.27 -7.98 1.62
C GLN A 95 9.30 -6.90 2.09
N LEU A 96 7.99 -7.17 2.10
CA LEU A 96 6.98 -6.23 2.60
C LEU A 96 7.10 -5.97 4.10
N GLU A 97 7.34 -7.00 4.90
CA GLU A 97 7.56 -6.85 6.35
C GLU A 97 8.84 -6.03 6.64
N LYS A 98 9.90 -6.23 5.85
CA LYS A 98 11.10 -5.42 5.90
C LYS A 98 10.81 -3.97 5.52
N LEU A 99 10.13 -3.74 4.39
CA LEU A 99 9.77 -2.38 3.94
C LEU A 99 8.92 -1.65 4.99
N LYS A 100 7.94 -2.32 5.60
CA LYS A 100 7.15 -1.79 6.73
C LYS A 100 8.03 -1.39 7.91
N THR A 101 8.96 -2.26 8.30
CA THR A 101 9.85 -2.00 9.44
C THR A 101 10.77 -0.82 9.16
N ASP A 102 11.36 -0.79 7.96
CA ASP A 102 12.33 0.23 7.58
C ASP A 102 11.66 1.60 7.36
N THR A 103 10.45 1.65 6.81
CA THR A 103 9.70 2.91 6.64
C THR A 103 9.27 3.50 7.99
N ARG A 104 8.89 2.66 8.95
CA ARG A 104 8.66 3.11 10.34
C ARG A 104 9.94 3.67 10.96
N ALA A 105 11.07 2.96 10.81
CA ALA A 105 12.36 3.44 11.32
C ALA A 105 12.78 4.77 10.68
N PHE A 106 12.51 4.95 9.38
CA PHE A 106 12.73 6.21 8.67
C PHE A 106 11.88 7.36 9.25
N ALA A 107 10.59 7.11 9.51
CA ALA A 107 9.72 8.10 10.18
C ALA A 107 10.26 8.48 11.58
N ASP A 108 10.70 7.49 12.36
CA ASP A 108 11.30 7.73 13.68
C ASP A 108 12.60 8.54 13.58
N GLN A 109 13.46 8.26 12.60
CA GLN A 109 14.67 9.03 12.34
C GLN A 109 14.35 10.49 12.00
N VAL A 110 13.39 10.73 11.12
CA VAL A 110 12.92 12.08 10.77
C VAL A 110 12.39 12.82 12.01
N ASN A 111 11.55 12.17 12.81
CA ASN A 111 10.98 12.74 14.03
C ASN A 111 12.04 13.05 15.10
N SER A 112 13.10 12.24 15.17
CA SER A 112 14.22 12.44 16.08
C SER A 112 15.20 13.55 15.66
N GLY A 113 15.03 14.09 14.44
CA GLY A 113 15.92 15.10 13.90
C GLY A 113 17.28 14.53 13.46
N ALA A 114 17.28 13.30 12.92
CA ALA A 114 18.47 12.67 12.34
C ALA A 114 19.12 13.58 11.28
N ALA A 115 20.42 13.39 11.04
CA ALA A 115 21.15 14.20 10.08
C ALA A 115 20.67 13.94 8.65
N ASP A 116 20.75 14.97 7.79
CA ASP A 116 20.31 14.87 6.38
C ASP A 116 21.02 13.74 5.62
N THR A 117 22.29 13.46 5.94
CA THR A 117 23.03 12.34 5.36
C THR A 117 22.43 10.98 5.74
N GLU A 118 21.95 10.84 6.97
CA GLU A 118 21.33 9.61 7.45
C GLU A 118 19.94 9.43 6.82
N ILE A 119 19.16 10.50 6.77
CA ILE A 119 17.83 10.51 6.14
C ILE A 119 17.95 10.18 4.64
N GLY A 120 18.91 10.79 3.93
CA GLY A 120 19.16 10.48 2.51
C GLY A 120 19.59 9.03 2.27
N SER A 121 20.46 8.49 3.12
CA SER A 121 20.88 7.08 3.05
C SER A 121 19.72 6.11 3.30
N ALA A 122 18.88 6.40 4.29
CA ALA A 122 17.69 5.60 4.58
C ALA A 122 16.70 5.66 3.42
N LEU A 123 16.48 6.84 2.84
CA LEU A 123 15.56 7.02 1.71
C LEU A 123 16.00 6.24 0.46
N ASN A 124 17.30 6.21 0.13
CA ASN A 124 17.83 5.35 -0.94
C ASN A 124 17.55 3.85 -0.66
N THR A 125 17.77 3.42 0.58
CA THR A 125 17.55 2.02 0.98
C THR A 125 16.08 1.61 0.86
N LEU A 126 15.16 2.51 1.21
CA LEU A 126 13.72 2.28 1.06
C LEU A 126 13.30 2.19 -0.40
N HIS A 127 13.81 3.11 -1.23
CA HIS A 127 13.59 3.10 -2.66
C HIS A 127 14.06 1.79 -3.30
N ASP A 128 15.28 1.33 -2.98
CA ASP A 128 15.81 0.06 -3.50
C ASP A 128 15.00 -1.17 -3.01
N SER A 129 14.57 -1.16 -1.75
CA SER A 129 13.71 -2.21 -1.20
C SER A 129 12.36 -2.27 -1.91
N PHE A 130 11.79 -1.11 -2.26
CA PHE A 130 10.57 -1.03 -3.06
C PHE A 130 10.76 -1.58 -4.48
N HIS A 131 11.86 -1.23 -5.15
CA HIS A 131 12.18 -1.79 -6.48
C HIS A 131 12.29 -3.32 -6.47
N GLY A 132 12.87 -3.91 -5.42
CA GLY A 132 12.93 -5.36 -5.29
C GLY A 132 11.55 -6.05 -5.26
N ILE A 133 10.53 -5.38 -4.71
CA ILE A 133 9.15 -5.89 -4.71
C ILE A 133 8.51 -5.69 -6.11
N MET A 134 8.76 -4.55 -6.76
CA MET A 134 8.30 -4.33 -8.14
C MET A 134 8.91 -5.34 -9.12
N GLU A 135 10.19 -5.68 -8.98
CA GLU A 135 10.85 -6.68 -9.83
C GLU A 135 10.17 -8.06 -9.69
N ALA A 136 9.81 -8.45 -8.47
CA ALA A 136 9.04 -9.68 -8.23
C ALA A 136 7.65 -9.61 -8.90
N TRP A 137 6.99 -8.45 -8.89
CA TRP A 137 5.71 -8.23 -9.58
C TRP A 137 5.83 -8.31 -11.11
N HIS A 138 6.90 -7.79 -11.69
CA HIS A 138 7.14 -7.78 -13.14
C HIS A 138 7.87 -9.03 -13.67
N GLY A 139 8.15 -10.02 -12.82
CA GLY A 139 8.70 -11.31 -13.23
C GLY A 139 10.22 -11.33 -13.46
N GLY A 140 10.97 -10.41 -12.85
CA GLY A 140 12.45 -10.46 -12.80
C GLY A 140 13.18 -10.24 -14.13
N GLY A 141 12.48 -9.81 -15.18
CA GLY A 141 13.02 -9.73 -16.56
C GLY A 141 13.32 -8.32 -17.08
N GLU A 142 12.69 -7.30 -16.52
CA GLU A 142 12.92 -5.90 -16.92
C GLU A 142 13.69 -5.18 -15.81
N LYS A 143 15.00 -5.04 -16.01
CA LYS A 143 15.80 -4.11 -15.23
C LYS A 143 15.24 -2.72 -15.51
N HIS A 144 14.53 -2.14 -14.54
CA HIS A 144 14.32 -0.70 -14.51
C HIS A 144 15.69 -0.06 -14.28
N GLU A 145 16.37 0.30 -15.37
CA GLU A 145 17.62 1.04 -15.29
C GLU A 145 17.33 2.41 -14.67
N HIS A 146 17.73 2.58 -13.41
CA HIS A 146 18.02 3.91 -12.90
C HIS A 146 19.32 4.40 -13.55
N GLU A 147 19.22 5.05 -14.72
CA GLU A 147 20.28 5.96 -15.15
C GLU A 147 20.51 6.98 -14.00
N GLY A 148 21.73 7.00 -13.48
CA GLY A 148 22.13 7.93 -12.42
C GLY A 148 23.10 7.39 -11.36
N ALA A 149 23.62 6.16 -11.49
CA ALA A 149 24.79 5.74 -10.72
C ALA A 149 26.05 6.45 -11.24
N ALA A 150 26.25 7.70 -10.83
CA ALA A 150 27.58 8.31 -10.90
C ALA A 150 28.47 7.61 -9.87
N GLU A 151 29.46 6.88 -10.38
CA GLU A 151 30.54 6.26 -9.63
C GLU A 151 31.14 7.21 -8.58
N HIS A 152 30.95 6.89 -7.30
CA HIS A 152 31.93 7.26 -6.26
C HIS A 152 32.86 6.07 -6.02
N LYS A 153 33.84 5.93 -6.91
CA LYS A 153 35.09 5.23 -6.60
C LYS A 153 36.01 6.25 -5.91
N HIS A 154 36.45 5.90 -4.70
CA HIS A 154 37.60 6.50 -4.04
C HIS A 154 38.89 6.09 -4.75
#